data_AF-A0A9P5ZAD2-F1
#
_entry.id   AF-A0A9P5ZAD2-F1
#
_cell.length_a   1.000
_cell.length_b   1.000
_cell.length_c   1.000
_cell.angle_alpha   90.00
_cell.angle_beta   90.00
_cell.angle_gamma   90.00
#
_symmetry.space_group_name_H-M   'P 1'
#
loop_
_entity.id
_entity.type
_entity.pdbx_description
1 polymer ?
#
loop_
_entity_poly.entity_id
_entity_poly.type
_entity_poly.pdbx_seq_one_letter_code
_entity_poly.pdbx_strand_id
1 'polypeptide(L)'
;MSLLFRLLFIFADTSSSIKNCTHKFDQTAEDGRFRFFGNVDVGDTARSVPHALPVPLESIYANYTHVLFATGCTLPTLHASLPPSEYCVPALSLVHWYTQHPNTPPPPALDKVSHVSLIGNGNVSLDVARMLLTNVDVLARYDVPQTVLEVLSRSTVKHVSIIGRRGPLEAAFTMKELREMINLPEASMVPLEPDLLAPPTTELTRQQSRVLQLLQKGSKNTFGTTPKTWSLDFFRSPVGLVPPTPSSPSSQLSLSHTVVDPATQKAVPTGEVSTISTDLVVTSLGFHGEPTVRFYDPGLQHLRTLGGRIVTSNGSLVRNAYASGWASTGAKGVLASTMMNAYDVADTIIADWMDGGENANGNNAEDLLPLGASPELDEVPKEVCEGLREGLVTQYADWKRIDAEEIKRGEMLGKERERMGWSEARAFVVKMP
;
A
#
# COMPACT_ATOMS: atom_id res chain seq x y z
N MET A 1 1.06 14.59 6.54
CA MET A 1 2.10 14.58 5.48
C MET A 1 1.70 13.59 4.39
N SER A 2 1.26 14.13 3.25
CA SER A 2 0.59 13.41 2.15
C SER A 2 1.57 12.59 1.30
N LEU A 3 1.04 11.59 0.59
CA LEU A 3 1.65 10.39 0.02
C LEU A 3 2.90 10.56 -0.87
N LEU A 4 3.24 11.76 -1.36
CA LEU A 4 4.22 11.92 -2.46
C LEU A 4 5.67 11.50 -2.10
N PHE A 5 6.10 11.66 -0.85
CA PHE A 5 7.43 11.19 -0.39
C PHE A 5 7.36 9.89 0.44
N ARG A 6 6.14 9.36 0.61
CA ARG A 6 5.83 8.19 1.44
C ARG A 6 5.69 6.90 0.62
N LEU A 7 6.39 6.81 -0.51
CA LEU A 7 6.60 5.56 -1.27
C LEU A 7 7.33 4.47 -0.44
N LEU A 8 7.91 4.86 0.70
CA LEU A 8 8.49 3.99 1.72
C LEU A 8 7.48 3.22 2.60
N PHE A 9 6.17 3.43 2.43
CA PHE A 9 5.21 2.94 3.43
C PHE A 9 4.79 1.49 3.27
N ILE A 10 5.00 0.84 2.11
CA ILE A 10 4.45 -0.51 1.87
C ILE A 10 5.52 -1.62 1.94
N PHE A 11 6.78 -1.27 1.70
CA PHE A 11 7.86 -2.25 1.65
C PHE A 11 8.65 -2.16 2.95
N ALA A 12 8.88 -3.31 3.60
CA ALA A 12 9.96 -3.38 4.56
C ALA A 12 11.22 -2.86 3.84
N ASP A 13 11.84 -1.79 4.35
CA ASP A 13 12.83 -0.97 3.65
C ASP A 13 14.20 -1.66 3.51
N THR A 14 14.21 -2.91 3.04
CA THR A 14 15.40 -3.71 2.75
C THR A 14 15.79 -3.64 1.27
N SER A 15 14.99 -2.95 0.45
CA SER A 15 15.01 -3.04 -1.01
C SER A 15 15.61 -1.78 -1.65
N SER A 16 16.91 -1.79 -1.93
CA SER A 16 17.70 -0.68 -2.50
C SER A 16 17.14 -0.04 -3.79
N SER A 17 16.37 -0.77 -4.58
CA SER A 17 15.76 -0.26 -5.82
C SER A 17 14.68 0.80 -5.59
N ILE A 18 14.00 0.78 -4.44
CA ILE A 18 12.94 1.75 -4.11
C ILE A 18 13.58 3.07 -3.65
N LYS A 19 14.67 2.99 -2.90
CA LYS A 19 15.48 4.16 -2.49
C LYS A 19 16.04 4.92 -3.70
N ASN A 20 16.39 4.24 -4.79
CA ASN A 20 16.85 4.93 -6.01
C ASN A 20 15.77 5.77 -6.70
N CYS A 21 14.48 5.51 -6.47
CA CYS A 21 13.41 6.33 -7.04
C CYS A 21 13.22 7.65 -6.31
N THR A 22 13.55 7.73 -5.01
CA THR A 22 13.38 8.97 -4.24
C THR A 22 14.29 10.09 -4.75
N HIS A 23 15.50 9.77 -5.20
CA HIS A 23 16.41 10.75 -5.81
C HIS A 23 15.82 11.40 -7.06
N LYS A 24 15.06 10.67 -7.88
CA LYS A 24 14.37 11.26 -9.04
C LYS A 24 13.24 12.18 -8.63
N PHE A 25 12.50 11.86 -7.58
CA PHE A 25 11.48 12.78 -7.05
C PHE A 25 12.10 14.02 -6.44
N ASP A 26 13.24 13.87 -5.77
CA ASP A 26 14.03 14.97 -5.21
C ASP A 26 14.45 15.93 -6.33
N GLN A 27 15.04 15.39 -7.41
CA GLN A 27 15.44 16.17 -8.58
C GLN A 27 14.27 16.93 -9.23
N THR A 28 13.09 16.29 -9.37
CA THR A 28 11.90 16.97 -9.90
C THR A 28 11.42 18.08 -8.96
N ALA A 29 11.49 17.86 -7.65
CA ALA A 29 11.01 18.81 -6.65
C ALA A 29 11.94 20.03 -6.48
N GLU A 30 13.19 19.94 -6.93
CA GLU A 30 14.15 21.05 -6.99
C GLU A 30 14.00 21.94 -8.24
N ASP A 31 13.21 21.53 -9.23
CA ASP A 31 12.93 22.37 -10.42
C ASP A 31 12.09 23.59 -10.01
N GLY A 32 12.53 24.80 -10.41
CA GLY A 32 11.85 26.05 -10.06
C GLY A 32 10.40 26.16 -10.58
N ARG A 33 9.98 25.28 -11.49
CA ARG A 33 8.59 25.18 -11.98
C ARG A 33 7.70 24.28 -11.12
N PHE A 34 8.27 23.54 -10.17
CA PHE A 34 7.55 22.63 -9.29
C PHE A 34 7.34 23.26 -7.91
N ARG A 35 6.13 23.09 -7.35
CA ARG A 35 5.79 23.53 -5.99
C ARG A 35 5.11 22.40 -5.24
N PHE A 36 5.50 22.20 -3.99
CA PHE A 36 4.93 21.19 -3.11
C PHE A 36 4.13 21.84 -1.98
N PHE A 37 2.91 21.35 -1.77
CA PHE A 37 2.04 21.75 -0.66
C PHE A 37 1.61 20.50 0.10
N GLY A 38 2.39 20.14 1.11
CA GLY A 38 2.13 19.04 2.02
C GLY A 38 1.11 19.41 3.09
N ASN A 39 0.52 18.38 3.71
CA ASN A 39 -0.55 18.54 4.71
C ASN A 39 -1.83 19.22 4.17
N VAL A 40 -2.08 19.06 2.87
CA VAL A 40 -3.31 19.47 2.20
C VAL A 40 -4.10 18.23 1.83
N ASP A 41 -5.39 18.20 2.17
CA ASP A 41 -6.35 17.15 1.80
C ASP A 41 -7.33 17.73 0.78
N VAL A 42 -7.24 17.26 -0.47
CA VAL A 42 -8.01 17.78 -1.60
C VAL A 42 -9.26 16.93 -1.81
N GLY A 43 -10.44 17.55 -1.73
CA GLY A 43 -11.71 16.91 -2.05
C GLY A 43 -12.87 17.35 -1.16
N ASP A 44 -14.08 16.92 -1.53
CA ASP A 44 -15.32 17.46 -0.97
C ASP A 44 -15.85 16.66 0.24
N THR A 45 -15.37 15.43 0.47
CA THR A 45 -16.09 14.47 1.35
C THR A 45 -15.23 13.58 2.23
N ALA A 46 -13.99 13.25 1.85
CA ALA A 46 -13.15 12.32 2.60
C ALA A 46 -12.04 13.07 3.35
N ARG A 47 -12.10 13.05 4.69
CA ARG A 47 -10.97 13.46 5.54
C ARG A 47 -10.24 12.24 6.02
N SER A 48 -9.25 11.80 5.26
CA SER A 48 -8.47 10.60 5.62
C SER A 48 -7.44 10.90 6.72
N VAL A 49 -7.05 12.17 6.87
CA VAL A 49 -6.04 12.64 7.83
C VAL A 49 -6.62 13.80 8.65
N PRO A 50 -6.87 13.62 9.97
CA PRO A 50 -7.62 14.60 10.78
C PRO A 50 -7.01 16.01 10.88
N HIS A 51 -5.70 16.14 10.67
CA HIS A 51 -4.94 17.39 10.83
C HIS A 51 -4.54 18.04 9.51
N ALA A 52 -4.95 17.47 8.38
CA ALA A 52 -4.68 18.04 7.07
C ALA A 52 -5.63 19.22 6.81
N LEU A 53 -5.12 20.24 6.13
CA LEU A 53 -5.91 21.40 5.69
C LEU A 53 -6.86 20.92 4.58
N PRO A 54 -8.20 21.01 4.78
CA PRO A 54 -9.14 20.66 3.72
C PRO A 54 -9.12 21.74 2.63
N VAL A 55 -9.02 21.32 1.38
CA VAL A 55 -9.13 22.18 0.20
C VAL A 55 -10.18 21.57 -0.73
N PRO A 56 -11.29 22.28 -1.01
CA PRO A 56 -12.33 21.75 -1.87
C PRO A 56 -11.81 21.61 -3.31
N LEU A 57 -12.36 20.66 -4.06
CA LEU A 57 -11.89 20.43 -5.43
C LEU A 57 -12.16 21.64 -6.33
N GLU A 58 -13.18 22.44 -6.02
CA GLU A 58 -13.51 23.68 -6.69
C GLU A 58 -12.36 24.70 -6.67
N SER A 59 -11.68 24.86 -5.53
CA SER A 59 -10.55 25.78 -5.43
C SER A 59 -9.36 25.29 -6.27
N ILE A 60 -9.17 23.97 -6.38
CA ILE A 60 -8.18 23.43 -7.33
C ILE A 60 -8.61 23.74 -8.78
N TYR A 61 -9.87 23.53 -9.13
CA TYR A 61 -10.30 23.72 -10.51
C TYR A 61 -10.22 25.19 -10.94
N ALA A 62 -10.54 26.13 -10.05
CA ALA A 62 -10.45 27.56 -10.33
C ALA A 62 -9.01 28.04 -10.58
N ASN A 63 -8.01 27.44 -9.91
CA ASN A 63 -6.62 27.90 -9.94
C ASN A 63 -5.72 27.16 -10.94
N TYR A 64 -6.19 26.10 -11.62
CA TYR A 64 -5.36 25.30 -12.52
C TYR A 64 -6.04 25.05 -13.87
N THR A 65 -5.24 24.97 -14.94
CA THR A 65 -5.75 24.68 -16.29
C THR A 65 -5.98 23.19 -16.54
N HIS A 66 -5.23 22.33 -15.82
CA HIS A 66 -5.30 20.87 -15.89
C HIS A 66 -5.11 20.28 -14.50
N VAL A 67 -5.78 19.16 -14.21
CA VAL A 67 -5.68 18.45 -12.93
C VAL A 67 -5.37 16.99 -13.16
N LEU A 68 -4.35 16.49 -12.46
CA LEU A 68 -3.97 15.08 -12.45
C LEU A 68 -4.20 14.49 -11.06
N PHE A 69 -5.14 13.55 -10.94
CA PHE A 69 -5.35 12.76 -9.75
C PHE A 69 -4.31 11.64 -9.65
N ALA A 70 -3.40 11.76 -8.69
CA ALA A 70 -2.39 10.74 -8.35
C ALA A 70 -2.58 10.23 -6.90
N THR A 71 -3.84 10.09 -6.47
CA THR A 71 -4.24 9.79 -5.08
C THR A 71 -4.06 8.31 -4.66
N GLY A 72 -3.86 7.42 -5.62
CA GLY A 72 -3.72 5.99 -5.39
C GLY A 72 -5.01 5.30 -4.89
N CYS A 73 -4.82 4.14 -4.24
CA CYS A 73 -5.88 3.40 -3.55
C CYS A 73 -5.54 3.32 -2.07
N THR A 74 -6.29 4.01 -1.24
CA THR A 74 -5.93 4.28 0.17
C THR A 74 -6.66 3.38 1.16
N LEU A 75 -7.69 2.63 0.72
CA LEU A 75 -8.51 1.81 1.60
C LEU A 75 -8.29 0.32 1.35
N PRO A 76 -8.25 -0.51 2.42
CA PRO A 76 -8.06 -1.95 2.27
C PRO A 76 -9.35 -2.63 1.82
N THR A 77 -9.23 -3.63 0.94
CA THR A 77 -10.36 -4.53 0.63
C THR A 77 -10.65 -5.43 1.82
N LEU A 78 -11.87 -5.34 2.36
CA LEU A 78 -12.32 -6.15 3.49
C LEU A 78 -12.96 -7.46 3.03
N HIS A 79 -12.85 -8.50 3.85
CA HIS A 79 -13.51 -9.78 3.63
C HIS A 79 -14.78 -9.88 4.47
N ALA A 80 -15.91 -10.23 3.86
CA ALA A 80 -17.20 -10.29 4.56
C ALA A 80 -17.18 -11.23 5.78
N SER A 81 -16.53 -12.39 5.67
CA SER A 81 -16.39 -13.35 6.77
C SER A 81 -15.30 -13.02 7.79
N LEU A 82 -14.50 -11.98 7.55
CA LEU A 82 -13.41 -11.54 8.44
C LEU A 82 -13.49 -10.03 8.66
N PRO A 83 -14.58 -9.53 9.27
CA PRO A 83 -14.70 -8.10 9.56
C PRO A 83 -13.58 -7.66 10.52
N PRO A 84 -13.14 -6.39 10.44
CA PRO A 84 -12.15 -5.84 11.37
C PRO A 84 -12.58 -6.01 12.84
N SER A 85 -11.65 -6.47 13.68
CA SER A 85 -11.81 -6.68 15.11
C SER A 85 -10.45 -6.70 15.81
N GLU A 86 -10.41 -6.93 17.12
CA GLU A 86 -9.14 -7.12 17.86
C GLU A 86 -8.32 -8.32 17.34
N TYR A 87 -9.00 -9.35 16.81
CA TYR A 87 -8.37 -10.58 16.32
C TYR A 87 -8.24 -10.63 14.80
N CYS A 88 -8.73 -9.62 14.08
CA CYS A 88 -8.66 -9.54 12.63
C CYS A 88 -8.44 -8.10 12.17
N VAL A 89 -7.28 -7.82 11.58
CA VAL A 89 -6.94 -6.47 11.09
C VAL A 89 -6.55 -6.50 9.61
N PRO A 90 -6.77 -5.42 8.85
CA PRO A 90 -6.17 -5.31 7.52
C PRO A 90 -4.65 -5.14 7.64
N ALA A 91 -3.91 -5.69 6.69
CA ALA A 91 -2.45 -5.55 6.61
C ALA A 91 -2.02 -4.07 6.62
N LEU A 92 -2.84 -3.21 6.02
CA LEU A 92 -2.63 -1.75 6.02
C LEU A 92 -2.48 -1.18 7.43
N SER A 93 -3.20 -1.68 8.43
CA SER A 93 -3.09 -1.20 9.80
C SER A 93 -1.71 -1.51 10.38
N LEU A 94 -1.19 -2.72 10.16
CA LEU A 94 0.17 -3.09 10.59
C LEU A 94 1.21 -2.28 9.84
N VAL A 95 1.04 -2.15 8.53
CA VAL A 95 1.90 -1.35 7.65
C VAL A 95 1.97 0.08 8.16
N HIS A 96 0.83 0.73 8.36
CA HIS A 96 0.74 2.07 8.92
C HIS A 96 1.40 2.20 10.30
N TRP A 97 1.26 1.19 11.16
CA TRP A 97 1.90 1.17 12.47
C TRP A 97 3.42 1.11 12.35
N TYR A 98 3.99 0.09 11.69
CA TYR A 98 5.44 -0.08 11.64
C TYR A 98 6.17 0.97 10.78
N THR A 99 5.42 1.77 10.02
CA THR A 99 5.95 2.89 9.23
C THR A 99 5.62 4.26 9.82
N GLN A 100 4.94 4.33 10.96
CA GLN A 100 4.57 5.58 11.65
C GLN A 100 3.72 6.51 10.76
N HIS A 101 2.72 5.93 10.09
CA HIS A 101 1.75 6.68 9.30
C HIS A 101 0.88 7.60 10.19
N PRO A 102 0.44 8.78 9.72
CA PRO A 102 -0.22 9.76 10.58
C PRO A 102 -1.63 9.33 11.04
N ASN A 103 -2.19 8.28 10.45
CA ASN A 103 -3.43 7.65 10.91
C ASN A 103 -3.22 6.78 12.15
N THR A 104 -1.97 6.59 12.60
CA THR A 104 -1.53 6.02 13.89
C THR A 104 -2.45 4.94 14.46
N PRO A 105 -2.61 3.79 13.78
CA PRO A 105 -3.32 2.66 14.39
C PRO A 105 -2.57 2.19 15.65
N PRO A 106 -3.29 1.65 16.66
CA PRO A 106 -2.65 1.13 17.85
C PRO A 106 -1.70 -0.03 17.51
N PRO A 107 -0.59 -0.19 18.25
CA PRO A 107 0.30 -1.32 18.05
C PRO A 107 -0.44 -2.64 18.32
N PRO A 108 -0.19 -3.69 17.52
CA PRO A 108 -0.67 -5.03 17.84
C PRO A 108 -0.06 -5.53 19.15
N ALA A 109 -0.83 -6.28 19.95
CA ALA A 109 -0.38 -6.89 21.21
C ALA A 109 0.50 -8.13 20.96
N LEU A 110 1.64 -7.96 20.28
CA LEU A 110 2.49 -9.07 19.83
C LEU A 110 3.10 -9.89 20.97
N ASP A 111 3.11 -9.38 22.20
CA ASP A 111 3.49 -10.12 23.40
C ASP A 111 2.54 -11.28 23.73
N LYS A 112 1.32 -11.26 23.18
CA LYS A 112 0.27 -12.27 23.37
C LYS A 112 -0.05 -13.07 22.11
N VAL A 113 0.75 -12.93 21.05
CA VAL A 113 0.48 -13.51 19.73
C VAL A 113 1.62 -14.47 19.39
N SER A 114 1.33 -15.77 19.36
CA SER A 114 2.27 -16.81 18.94
C SER A 114 2.11 -17.16 17.46
N HIS A 115 0.87 -17.15 16.95
CA HIS A 115 0.55 -17.48 15.56
C HIS A 115 -0.26 -16.38 14.87
N VAL A 116 0.24 -15.93 13.71
CA VAL A 116 -0.45 -14.99 12.81
C VAL A 116 -0.86 -15.67 11.51
N SER A 117 -2.12 -15.51 11.11
CA SER A 117 -2.66 -16.00 9.83
C SER A 117 -2.86 -14.84 8.85
N LEU A 118 -2.04 -14.77 7.82
CA LEU A 118 -2.12 -13.78 6.74
C LEU A 118 -3.01 -14.30 5.60
N ILE A 119 -4.08 -13.57 5.27
CA ILE A 119 -4.96 -13.93 4.15
C ILE A 119 -4.53 -13.17 2.89
N GLY A 120 -4.00 -13.90 1.91
CA GLY A 120 -3.54 -13.42 0.60
C GLY A 120 -2.07 -13.74 0.34
N ASN A 121 -1.73 -14.12 -0.90
CA ASN A 121 -0.34 -14.39 -1.33
C ASN A 121 0.25 -13.26 -2.18
N GLY A 122 0.16 -12.02 -1.68
CA GLY A 122 0.82 -10.86 -2.29
C GLY A 122 2.16 -10.53 -1.64
N ASN A 123 2.89 -9.57 -2.20
CA ASN A 123 4.13 -9.06 -1.59
C ASN A 123 3.88 -8.50 -0.19
N VAL A 124 2.76 -7.80 0.03
CA VAL A 124 2.40 -7.22 1.34
C VAL A 124 2.34 -8.28 2.44
N SER A 125 1.82 -9.48 2.15
CA SER A 125 1.85 -10.58 3.11
C SER A 125 3.28 -11.02 3.45
N LEU A 126 4.17 -11.07 2.45
CA LEU A 126 5.58 -11.39 2.69
C LEU A 126 6.29 -10.30 3.48
N ASP A 127 5.99 -9.02 3.22
CA ASP A 127 6.52 -7.88 3.99
C ASP A 127 6.10 -7.97 5.46
N VAL A 128 4.81 -8.18 5.73
CA VAL A 128 4.30 -8.35 7.10
C VAL A 128 4.93 -9.57 7.77
N ALA A 129 5.02 -10.71 7.07
CA ALA A 129 5.65 -11.91 7.62
C ALA A 129 7.12 -11.67 7.96
N ARG A 130 7.90 -11.02 7.07
CA ARG A 130 9.30 -10.66 7.36
C ARG A 130 9.41 -9.71 8.54
N MET A 131 8.55 -8.69 8.65
CA MET A 131 8.58 -7.75 9.78
C MET A 131 8.39 -8.49 11.12
N LEU A 132 7.47 -9.44 11.18
CA LEU A 132 7.17 -10.21 12.40
C LEU A 132 8.24 -11.27 12.73
N LEU A 133 8.86 -11.85 11.70
CA LEU A 133 9.78 -12.98 11.86
C LEU A 133 11.25 -12.56 11.97
N THR A 134 11.65 -11.43 11.39
CA THR A 134 13.04 -10.94 11.45
C THR A 134 13.45 -10.61 12.87
N ASN A 135 14.72 -10.88 13.21
CA ASN A 135 15.30 -10.48 14.49
C ASN A 135 15.30 -8.94 14.61
N VAL A 136 14.91 -8.43 15.78
CA VAL A 136 14.88 -6.99 16.05
C VAL A 136 16.24 -6.33 15.85
N ASP A 137 17.35 -7.01 16.14
CA ASP A 137 18.71 -6.49 15.97
C ASP A 137 19.06 -6.26 14.49
N VAL A 138 18.49 -7.07 13.60
CA VAL A 138 18.65 -6.88 12.15
C VAL A 138 17.84 -5.67 11.70
N LEU A 139 16.59 -5.55 12.17
CA LEU A 139 15.68 -4.45 11.85
C LEU A 139 16.16 -3.11 12.41
N ALA A 140 16.84 -3.14 13.56
CA ALA A 140 17.31 -1.96 14.27
C ALA A 140 18.30 -1.11 13.47
N ARG A 141 18.91 -1.64 12.40
CA ARG A 141 19.83 -0.88 11.54
C ARG A 141 19.11 -0.06 10.45
N TYR A 142 17.85 -0.35 10.20
CA TYR A 142 17.04 0.27 9.15
C TYR A 142 16.11 1.35 9.74
N ASP A 143 15.32 1.96 8.86
CA ASP A 143 14.31 2.98 9.15
C ASP A 143 13.02 2.45 9.84
N VAL A 144 13.15 1.47 10.74
CA VAL A 144 12.03 0.99 11.57
C VAL A 144 11.97 1.83 12.83
N PRO A 145 10.87 2.54 13.14
CA PRO A 145 10.79 3.42 14.31
C PRO A 145 11.14 2.73 15.64
N GLN A 146 11.77 3.44 16.56
CA GLN A 146 12.16 2.90 17.87
C GLN A 146 10.96 2.33 18.64
N THR A 147 9.82 3.03 18.61
CA THR A 147 8.56 2.58 19.24
C THR A 147 8.05 1.24 18.67
N VAL A 148 8.36 0.95 17.41
CA VAL A 148 8.00 -0.31 16.74
C VAL A 148 8.98 -1.41 17.14
N LEU A 149 10.28 -1.11 17.17
CA LEU A 149 11.32 -2.04 17.63
C LEU A 149 11.06 -2.48 19.08
N GLU A 150 10.62 -1.57 19.95
CA GLU A 150 10.24 -1.89 21.33
C GLU A 150 9.12 -2.93 21.41
N VAL A 151 8.09 -2.81 20.59
CA VAL A 151 7.00 -3.81 20.52
C VAL A 151 7.50 -5.12 19.93
N LEU A 152 8.27 -5.07 18.83
CA LEU A 152 8.83 -6.26 18.19
C LEU A 152 9.78 -7.03 19.12
N SER A 153 10.54 -6.33 19.98
CA SER A 153 11.43 -6.94 20.96
C SER A 153 10.71 -7.80 22.00
N ARG A 154 9.42 -7.52 22.24
CA ARG A 154 8.54 -8.28 23.14
C ARG A 154 7.66 -9.29 22.41
N SER A 155 7.76 -9.38 21.08
CA SER A 155 6.95 -10.26 20.26
C SER A 155 7.15 -11.72 20.63
N THR A 156 6.05 -12.44 20.84
CA THR A 156 6.05 -13.89 21.07
C THR A 156 5.77 -14.68 19.79
N VAL A 157 5.65 -14.02 18.63
CA VAL A 157 5.32 -14.65 17.34
C VAL A 157 6.37 -15.71 16.98
N LYS A 158 5.89 -16.95 16.84
CA LYS A 158 6.69 -18.12 16.43
C LYS A 158 6.31 -18.62 15.04
N HIS A 159 5.06 -18.45 14.63
CA HIS A 159 4.59 -18.94 13.35
C HIS A 159 3.77 -17.91 12.58
N VAL A 160 3.98 -17.84 11.27
CA VAL A 160 3.17 -17.04 10.35
C VAL A 160 2.68 -17.92 9.20
N SER A 161 1.37 -18.09 9.09
CA SER A 161 0.74 -18.80 7.96
C SER A 161 0.30 -17.83 6.88
N ILE A 162 0.63 -18.09 5.62
CA ILE A 162 0.20 -17.25 4.50
C ILE A 162 -0.78 -18.05 3.63
N ILE A 163 -2.04 -17.67 3.71
CA ILE A 163 -3.19 -18.47 3.25
C ILE A 163 -3.71 -17.91 1.93
N GLY A 164 -3.84 -18.79 0.95
CA GLY A 164 -4.18 -18.47 -0.42
C GLY A 164 -5.39 -19.21 -0.95
N ARG A 165 -6.36 -18.50 -1.51
CA ARG A 165 -7.54 -19.14 -2.14
C ARG A 165 -7.25 -19.88 -3.45
N ARG A 166 -6.06 -19.73 -4.03
CA ARG A 166 -5.62 -20.39 -5.27
C ARG A 166 -4.29 -21.11 -5.04
N GLY A 167 -3.73 -21.69 -6.09
CA GLY A 167 -2.50 -22.45 -6.05
C GLY A 167 -1.24 -21.60 -6.12
N PRO A 168 -0.07 -22.25 -6.08
CA PRO A 168 1.24 -21.59 -6.16
C PRO A 168 1.47 -20.85 -7.49
N LEU A 169 0.81 -21.30 -8.56
CA LEU A 169 0.93 -20.71 -9.90
C LEU A 169 0.19 -19.38 -10.06
N GLU A 170 -0.83 -19.13 -9.23
CA GLU A 170 -1.63 -17.90 -9.24
C GLU A 170 -1.27 -16.94 -8.09
N ALA A 171 -0.21 -17.25 -7.34
CA ALA A 171 0.29 -16.39 -6.28
C ALA A 171 0.81 -15.06 -6.86
N ALA A 172 0.53 -13.96 -6.16
CA ALA A 172 0.81 -12.61 -6.65
C ALA A 172 2.14 -12.05 -6.14
N PHE A 173 2.84 -12.76 -5.25
CA PHE A 173 4.17 -12.36 -4.83
C PHE A 173 5.17 -12.45 -5.99
N THR A 174 6.15 -11.57 -5.99
CA THR A 174 7.24 -11.63 -6.97
C THR A 174 8.34 -12.58 -6.49
N MET A 175 9.15 -13.05 -7.44
CA MET A 175 10.27 -13.94 -7.14
C MET A 175 11.34 -13.30 -6.25
N LYS A 176 11.52 -11.98 -6.32
CA LYS A 176 12.43 -11.25 -5.42
C LYS A 176 11.95 -11.41 -3.98
N GLU A 177 10.70 -11.06 -3.73
CA GLU A 177 10.12 -11.07 -2.38
C GLU A 177 10.03 -12.48 -1.80
N LEU A 178 9.65 -13.48 -2.61
CA LEU A 178 9.67 -14.89 -2.18
C LEU A 178 11.09 -15.36 -1.83
N ARG A 179 12.10 -14.96 -2.62
CA ARG A 179 13.50 -15.33 -2.35
C ARG A 179 13.99 -14.71 -1.05
N GLU A 180 13.64 -13.46 -0.75
CA GLU A 180 13.99 -12.83 0.53
C GLU A 180 13.37 -13.60 1.71
N MET A 181 12.10 -14.01 1.60
CA MET A 181 11.42 -14.81 2.62
C MET A 181 12.07 -16.19 2.83
N ILE A 182 12.43 -16.88 1.75
CA ILE A 182 13.10 -18.20 1.78
C ILE A 182 14.49 -18.16 2.41
N ASN A 183 15.18 -17.02 2.33
CA ASN A 183 16.51 -16.83 2.88
C ASN A 183 16.50 -16.21 4.28
N LEU A 184 15.35 -16.08 4.92
CA LEU A 184 15.24 -15.45 6.24
C LEU A 184 16.07 -16.23 7.28
N PRO A 185 17.09 -15.61 7.93
CA PRO A 185 18.08 -16.35 8.71
C PRO A 185 17.53 -17.16 9.90
N GLU A 186 16.53 -16.64 10.59
CA GLU A 186 16.00 -17.23 11.84
C GLU A 186 14.60 -17.86 11.68
N ALA A 187 14.17 -18.08 10.43
CA ALA A 187 12.93 -18.75 10.14
C ALA A 187 13.11 -19.87 9.11
N SER A 188 12.26 -20.88 9.21
CA SER A 188 12.20 -22.01 8.29
C SER A 188 10.78 -22.16 7.74
N MET A 189 10.69 -22.57 6.48
CA MET A 189 9.44 -22.79 5.79
C MET A 189 8.91 -24.19 6.14
N VAL A 190 7.62 -24.29 6.45
CA VAL A 190 6.93 -25.58 6.53
C VAL A 190 6.95 -26.21 5.12
N PRO A 191 7.43 -27.45 4.96
CA PRO A 191 7.47 -28.11 3.66
C PRO A 191 6.09 -28.18 3.02
N LEU A 192 6.02 -27.91 1.72
CA LEU A 192 4.80 -28.07 0.95
C LEU A 192 4.57 -29.52 0.57
N GLU A 193 3.30 -29.91 0.50
CA GLU A 193 2.91 -31.21 -0.04
C GLU A 193 3.42 -31.39 -1.47
N PRO A 194 4.02 -32.55 -1.82
CA PRO A 194 4.56 -32.80 -3.16
C PRO A 194 3.55 -32.56 -4.30
N ASP A 195 2.27 -32.87 -4.06
CA ASP A 195 1.19 -32.69 -5.04
C ASP A 195 0.95 -31.22 -5.41
N LEU A 196 1.20 -30.28 -4.48
CA LEU A 196 1.09 -28.83 -4.75
C LEU A 196 2.22 -28.34 -5.66
N LEU A 197 3.34 -29.07 -5.70
CA LEU A 197 4.55 -28.73 -6.42
C LEU A 197 4.70 -29.50 -7.74
N ALA A 198 3.75 -30.40 -8.03
CA ALA A 198 3.72 -31.14 -9.28
C ALA A 198 3.55 -30.16 -10.46
N PRO A 199 4.39 -30.26 -11.50
CA PRO A 199 4.22 -29.43 -12.69
C PRO A 199 2.86 -29.75 -13.32
N PRO A 200 2.06 -28.72 -13.70
CA PRO A 200 0.80 -28.96 -14.37
C PRO A 200 1.03 -29.54 -15.77
N THR A 201 -0.03 -30.08 -16.35
CA THR A 201 -0.03 -30.53 -17.75
C THR A 201 0.04 -29.39 -18.75
N THR A 202 -0.25 -28.16 -18.32
CA THR A 202 -0.20 -26.95 -19.14
C THR A 202 1.21 -26.35 -19.19
N GLU A 203 1.52 -25.65 -20.29
CA GLU A 203 2.79 -24.93 -20.41
C GLU A 203 2.89 -23.81 -19.37
N LEU A 204 3.97 -23.84 -18.58
CA LEU A 204 4.27 -22.82 -17.59
C LEU A 204 5.00 -21.64 -18.21
N THR A 205 4.66 -20.43 -17.78
CA THR A 205 5.51 -19.27 -18.04
C THR A 205 6.85 -19.40 -17.33
N ARG A 206 7.89 -18.75 -17.87
CA ARG A 206 9.23 -18.71 -17.24
C ARG A 206 9.19 -18.22 -15.78
N GLN A 207 8.25 -17.30 -15.47
CA GLN A 207 8.08 -16.80 -14.10
C GLN A 207 7.53 -17.90 -13.19
N GLN A 208 6.47 -18.59 -13.61
CA GLN A 208 5.85 -19.70 -12.87
C GLN A 208 6.83 -20.85 -12.63
N SER A 209 7.58 -21.28 -13.65
CA SER A 209 8.56 -22.36 -13.49
C SER A 209 9.60 -22.05 -12.43
N ARG A 210 10.09 -20.80 -12.40
CA ARG A 210 11.10 -20.36 -11.41
C ARG A 210 10.51 -20.25 -10.00
N VAL A 211 9.25 -19.86 -9.85
CA VAL A 211 8.56 -19.85 -8.56
C VAL A 211 8.43 -21.28 -8.04
N LEU A 212 7.95 -22.22 -8.86
CA LEU A 212 7.85 -23.63 -8.45
C LEU A 212 9.20 -24.23 -8.07
N GLN A 213 10.25 -24.01 -8.87
CA GLN A 213 11.61 -24.48 -8.54
C GLN A 213 12.10 -23.93 -7.21
N LEU A 214 11.79 -22.67 -6.90
CA LEU A 214 12.18 -22.05 -5.65
C LEU A 214 11.40 -22.63 -4.47
N LEU A 215 10.10 -22.90 -4.63
CA LEU A 215 9.27 -23.56 -3.61
C LEU A 215 9.68 -25.02 -3.37
N GLN A 216 10.00 -25.76 -4.43
CA GLN A 216 10.52 -27.14 -4.35
C GLN A 216 11.84 -27.23 -3.59
N LYS A 217 12.69 -26.21 -3.71
CA LYS A 217 13.94 -26.13 -2.94
C LYS A 217 13.69 -25.89 -1.44
N GLY A 218 12.59 -25.25 -1.08
CA GLY A 218 12.28 -24.85 0.30
C GLY A 218 13.16 -23.70 0.82
N SER A 219 12.99 -23.37 2.11
CA SER A 219 13.80 -22.37 2.79
C SER A 219 15.27 -22.78 2.91
N LYS A 220 16.16 -21.79 3.06
CA LYS A 220 17.59 -22.02 3.32
C LYS A 220 17.81 -22.84 4.60
N ASN A 221 17.00 -22.58 5.62
CA ASN A 221 17.00 -23.35 6.86
C ASN A 221 16.07 -24.55 6.73
N THR A 222 16.50 -25.70 7.21
CA THR A 222 15.64 -26.89 7.31
C THR A 222 14.49 -26.64 8.27
N PHE A 223 13.30 -27.15 7.94
CA PHE A 223 12.15 -27.03 8.83
C PHE A 223 12.45 -27.62 10.22
N GLY A 224 12.08 -26.86 11.27
CA GLY A 224 12.28 -27.26 12.67
C GLY A 224 13.67 -26.96 13.24
N THR A 225 14.61 -26.42 12.46
CA THR A 225 15.95 -26.05 12.96
C THR A 225 16.05 -24.61 13.46
N THR A 226 14.99 -23.82 13.28
CA THR A 226 14.92 -22.40 13.65
C THR A 226 13.84 -22.16 14.70
N PRO A 227 13.97 -21.11 15.54
CA PRO A 227 12.98 -20.81 16.58
C PRO A 227 11.64 -20.30 16.03
N LYS A 228 11.61 -19.83 14.78
CA LYS A 228 10.40 -19.37 14.10
C LYS A 228 10.17 -20.13 12.80
N THR A 229 8.93 -20.18 12.34
CA THR A 229 8.52 -20.87 11.12
C THR A 229 7.48 -20.08 10.33
N TRP A 230 7.29 -20.43 9.06
CA TRP A 230 6.23 -19.87 8.22
C TRP A 230 5.70 -20.89 7.20
N SER A 231 4.44 -20.76 6.78
CA SER A 231 3.80 -21.67 5.80
C SER A 231 3.20 -20.92 4.61
N LEU A 232 2.97 -21.66 3.52
CA LEU A 232 2.15 -21.25 2.39
C LEU A 232 0.99 -22.23 2.25
N ASP A 233 -0.20 -21.80 2.66
CA ASP A 233 -1.39 -22.66 2.69
C ASP A 233 -2.28 -22.32 1.50
N PHE A 234 -2.00 -22.99 0.37
CA PHE A 234 -2.75 -22.80 -0.87
C PHE A 234 -4.12 -23.47 -0.84
N PHE A 235 -4.98 -23.08 -1.78
CA PHE A 235 -6.32 -23.66 -1.94
C PHE A 235 -7.20 -23.56 -0.68
N ARG A 236 -7.12 -22.44 0.03
CA ARG A 236 -7.89 -22.14 1.25
C ARG A 236 -8.50 -20.74 1.20
N SER A 237 -9.79 -20.64 1.45
CA SER A 237 -10.50 -19.36 1.58
C SER A 237 -11.14 -19.24 2.96
N PRO A 238 -11.01 -18.11 3.66
CA PRO A 238 -11.62 -17.95 4.97
C PRO A 238 -13.15 -17.91 4.86
N VAL A 239 -13.82 -18.61 5.79
CA VAL A 239 -15.29 -18.62 5.88
C VAL A 239 -15.82 -18.10 7.21
N GLY A 240 -14.95 -17.94 8.22
CA GLY A 240 -15.30 -17.30 9.49
C GLY A 240 -14.13 -17.32 10.47
N LEU A 241 -14.22 -16.44 11.48
CA LEU A 241 -13.30 -16.38 12.62
C LEU A 241 -14.11 -16.38 13.90
N VAL A 242 -13.85 -17.35 14.78
CA VAL A 242 -14.43 -17.41 16.11
C VAL A 242 -13.40 -16.89 17.11
N PRO A 243 -13.70 -15.83 17.89
CA PRO A 243 -12.79 -15.30 18.91
C PRO A 243 -12.45 -16.32 20.01
N PRO A 244 -11.41 -16.06 20.82
CA PRO A 244 -11.05 -16.90 21.95
C PRO A 244 -12.19 -17.05 22.97
N THR A 245 -12.23 -18.21 23.60
CA THR A 245 -13.15 -18.54 24.71
C THR A 245 -12.36 -19.14 25.87
N PRO A 246 -12.93 -19.26 27.08
CA PRO A 246 -12.26 -19.93 28.20
C PRO A 246 -11.81 -21.37 27.90
N SER A 247 -12.48 -22.06 26.97
CA SER A 247 -12.11 -23.41 26.52
C SER A 247 -11.15 -23.44 25.33
N SER A 248 -11.02 -22.33 24.59
CA SER A 248 -10.13 -22.18 23.43
C SER A 248 -9.42 -20.83 23.51
N PRO A 249 -8.20 -20.77 24.09
CA PRO A 249 -7.52 -19.49 24.38
C PRO A 249 -7.06 -18.73 23.13
N SER A 250 -7.10 -19.36 21.95
CA SER A 250 -6.82 -18.75 20.65
C SER A 250 -8.08 -18.72 19.77
N SER A 251 -8.09 -17.81 18.80
CA SER A 251 -9.18 -17.71 17.82
C SER A 251 -9.16 -18.92 16.88
N GLN A 252 -10.34 -19.33 16.41
CA GLN A 252 -10.49 -20.44 15.47
C GLN A 252 -10.86 -19.89 14.09
N LEU A 253 -9.94 -19.99 13.13
CA LEU A 253 -10.12 -19.56 11.75
C LEU A 253 -10.58 -20.75 10.90
N SER A 254 -11.80 -20.68 10.40
CA SER A 254 -12.36 -21.68 9.49
C SER A 254 -12.03 -21.36 8.04
N LEU A 255 -11.52 -22.35 7.31
CA LEU A 255 -11.02 -22.25 5.96
C LEU A 255 -11.72 -23.29 5.07
N SER A 256 -12.50 -22.82 4.09
CA SER A 256 -12.99 -23.69 3.02
C SER A 256 -11.85 -24.06 2.08
N HIS A 257 -11.75 -25.33 1.74
CA HIS A 257 -10.85 -25.81 0.71
C HIS A 257 -11.39 -25.42 -0.66
N THR A 258 -10.51 -25.01 -1.55
CA THR A 258 -10.88 -24.49 -2.86
C THR A 258 -10.16 -25.21 -3.99
N VAL A 259 -10.70 -25.10 -5.20
CA VAL A 259 -10.02 -25.45 -6.45
C VAL A 259 -10.16 -24.30 -7.43
N VAL A 260 -9.25 -24.20 -8.40
CA VAL A 260 -9.37 -23.21 -9.47
C VAL A 260 -10.26 -23.78 -10.57
N ASP A 261 -11.38 -23.10 -10.84
CA ASP A 261 -12.24 -23.41 -11.98
C ASP A 261 -11.48 -23.09 -13.28
N PRO A 262 -11.24 -24.07 -14.17
CA PRO A 262 -10.51 -23.85 -15.41
C PRO A 262 -11.16 -22.83 -16.36
N ALA A 263 -12.49 -22.70 -16.34
CA ALA A 263 -13.22 -21.82 -17.23
C ALA A 263 -13.17 -20.36 -16.75
N THR A 264 -13.37 -20.13 -15.45
CA THR A 264 -13.45 -18.77 -14.89
C THR A 264 -12.15 -18.29 -14.25
N GLN A 265 -11.19 -19.20 -14.03
CA GLN A 265 -9.94 -18.96 -13.28
C GLN A 265 -10.18 -18.44 -11.84
N LYS A 266 -11.39 -18.65 -11.32
CA LYS A 266 -11.79 -18.29 -9.96
C LYS A 266 -11.64 -19.48 -9.02
N ALA A 267 -11.38 -19.18 -7.76
CA ALA A 267 -11.42 -20.18 -6.70
C ALA A 267 -12.88 -20.54 -6.38
N VAL A 268 -13.20 -21.83 -6.39
CA VAL A 268 -14.52 -22.36 -6.01
C VAL A 268 -14.36 -23.36 -4.86
N PRO A 269 -15.31 -23.42 -3.90
CA PRO A 269 -15.21 -24.31 -2.75
C PRO A 269 -15.38 -25.79 -3.16
N THR A 270 -14.66 -26.69 -2.51
CA THR A 270 -14.80 -28.14 -2.69
C THR A 270 -15.89 -28.76 -1.82
N GLY A 271 -16.39 -28.00 -0.83
CA GLY A 271 -17.29 -28.48 0.22
C GLY A 271 -16.56 -28.91 1.50
N GLU A 272 -15.24 -29.10 1.45
CA GLU A 272 -14.43 -29.38 2.64
C GLU A 272 -14.08 -28.09 3.40
N VAL A 273 -14.07 -28.17 4.73
CA VAL A 273 -13.66 -27.09 5.63
C VAL A 273 -12.66 -27.62 6.64
N SER A 274 -11.59 -26.86 6.85
CA SER A 274 -10.61 -27.08 7.93
C SER A 274 -10.66 -25.90 8.89
N THR A 275 -10.19 -26.10 10.12
CA THR A 275 -10.07 -25.03 11.11
C THR A 275 -8.64 -25.01 11.64
N ILE A 276 -8.08 -23.80 11.76
CA ILE A 276 -6.78 -23.58 12.38
C ILE A 276 -6.92 -22.65 13.57
N SER A 277 -6.17 -22.94 14.62
CA SER A 277 -6.01 -22.04 15.77
C SER A 277 -5.07 -20.90 15.36
N THR A 278 -5.40 -19.66 15.71
CA THR A 278 -4.58 -18.48 15.40
C THR A 278 -4.85 -17.38 16.43
N ASP A 279 -3.84 -16.57 16.75
CA ASP A 279 -4.00 -15.49 17.73
C ASP A 279 -4.38 -14.16 17.05
N LEU A 280 -3.90 -13.95 15.82
CA LEU A 280 -4.22 -12.79 14.99
C LEU A 280 -4.42 -13.18 13.53
N VAL A 281 -5.49 -12.69 12.91
CA VAL A 281 -5.71 -12.75 11.46
C VAL A 281 -5.36 -11.40 10.83
N VAL A 282 -4.63 -11.42 9.74
CA VAL A 282 -4.25 -10.22 8.99
C VAL A 282 -4.72 -10.36 7.55
N THR A 283 -5.61 -9.49 7.09
CA THR A 283 -6.15 -9.54 5.73
C THR A 283 -5.33 -8.67 4.77
N SER A 284 -4.76 -9.29 3.73
CA SER A 284 -3.96 -8.64 2.69
C SER A 284 -4.57 -8.91 1.32
N LEU A 285 -5.77 -8.37 1.10
CA LEU A 285 -6.64 -8.70 -0.03
C LEU A 285 -6.63 -7.66 -1.17
N GLY A 286 -5.77 -6.66 -1.08
CA GLY A 286 -5.68 -5.54 -2.02
C GLY A 286 -6.29 -4.26 -1.44
N PHE A 287 -6.34 -3.23 -2.30
CA PHE A 287 -6.78 -1.89 -1.95
C PHE A 287 -7.72 -1.33 -3.01
N HIS A 288 -8.56 -0.38 -2.60
CA HIS A 288 -9.41 0.39 -3.48
C HIS A 288 -9.31 1.90 -3.20
N GLY A 289 -9.78 2.71 -4.15
CA GLY A 289 -9.92 4.15 -3.97
C GLY A 289 -11.03 4.49 -2.96
N GLU A 290 -11.01 5.72 -2.45
CA GLU A 290 -12.04 6.23 -1.53
C GLU A 290 -13.41 6.32 -2.22
N PRO A 291 -14.45 5.57 -1.82
CA PRO A 291 -15.73 5.55 -2.51
C PRO A 291 -16.48 6.87 -2.53
N THR A 292 -16.16 7.81 -1.63
CA THR A 292 -16.87 9.10 -1.56
C THR A 292 -16.29 10.19 -2.47
N VAL A 293 -15.14 9.97 -3.11
CA VAL A 293 -14.53 10.97 -4.00
C VAL A 293 -15.25 11.02 -5.35
N ARG A 294 -15.19 12.17 -6.01
CA ARG A 294 -15.73 12.31 -7.37
C ARG A 294 -15.05 11.33 -8.33
N PHE A 295 -15.81 10.89 -9.34
CA PHE A 295 -15.37 9.99 -10.41
C PHE A 295 -15.00 8.57 -9.96
N TYR A 296 -15.20 8.22 -8.67
CA TYR A 296 -15.09 6.84 -8.22
C TYR A 296 -16.11 5.95 -8.93
N ASP A 297 -15.65 4.83 -9.47
CA ASP A 297 -16.49 3.80 -10.07
C ASP A 297 -16.57 2.59 -9.12
N PRO A 298 -17.76 2.25 -8.58
CA PRO A 298 -17.92 1.09 -7.70
C PRO A 298 -17.55 -0.26 -8.32
N GLY A 299 -17.70 -0.41 -9.63
CA GLY A 299 -17.35 -1.63 -10.36
C GLY A 299 -15.86 -1.78 -10.62
N LEU A 300 -15.15 -0.67 -10.82
CA LEU A 300 -13.69 -0.65 -10.98
C LEU A 300 -12.95 -0.55 -9.64
N GLN A 301 -13.61 0.03 -8.63
CA GLN A 301 -13.06 0.34 -7.31
C GLN A 301 -11.91 1.37 -7.32
N HIS A 302 -11.88 2.24 -8.33
CA HIS A 302 -10.96 3.36 -8.48
C HIS A 302 -11.60 4.43 -9.38
N LEU A 303 -10.87 5.49 -9.74
CA LEU A 303 -11.42 6.55 -10.61
C LEU A 303 -11.67 6.00 -12.03
N ARG A 304 -12.82 6.34 -12.61
CA ARG A 304 -13.15 5.96 -13.99
C ARG A 304 -12.29 6.78 -14.96
N THR A 305 -11.47 6.09 -15.75
CA THR A 305 -10.60 6.73 -16.75
C THR A 305 -10.60 6.02 -18.10
N LEU A 306 -10.36 6.78 -19.18
CA LEU A 306 -10.08 6.27 -20.53
C LEU A 306 -8.77 6.89 -21.04
N GLY A 307 -7.72 6.06 -21.18
CA GLY A 307 -6.40 6.55 -21.58
C GLY A 307 -5.88 7.65 -20.66
N GLY A 308 -6.10 7.54 -19.36
CA GLY A 308 -5.73 8.57 -18.38
C GLY A 308 -6.74 9.70 -18.18
N ARG A 309 -7.62 9.99 -19.15
CA ARG A 309 -8.65 11.04 -19.03
C ARG A 309 -9.76 10.60 -18.09
N ILE A 310 -10.21 11.48 -17.19
CA ILE A 310 -11.34 11.20 -16.30
C ILE A 310 -12.63 11.08 -17.12
N VAL A 311 -13.48 10.13 -16.73
CA VAL A 311 -14.78 9.89 -17.36
C VAL A 311 -15.88 10.04 -16.31
N THR A 312 -16.95 10.74 -16.65
CA THR A 312 -18.14 10.84 -15.80
C THR A 312 -18.91 9.52 -15.75
N SER A 313 -19.90 9.44 -14.85
CA SER A 313 -20.80 8.27 -14.76
C SER A 313 -21.60 8.01 -16.05
N ASN A 314 -21.86 9.04 -16.85
CA ASN A 314 -22.58 8.95 -18.13
C ASN A 314 -21.67 8.62 -19.33
N GLY A 315 -20.37 8.42 -19.11
CA GLY A 315 -19.41 8.05 -20.16
C GLY A 315 -18.76 9.22 -20.90
N SER A 316 -19.03 10.47 -20.50
CA SER A 316 -18.41 11.65 -21.11
C SER A 316 -17.01 11.90 -20.58
N LEU A 317 -16.08 12.30 -21.45
CA LEU A 317 -14.74 12.72 -21.05
C LEU A 317 -14.80 14.05 -20.31
N VAL A 318 -14.12 14.13 -19.17
CA VAL A 318 -13.91 15.37 -18.43
C VAL A 318 -12.71 16.09 -19.02
N ARG A 319 -12.94 17.25 -19.62
CA ARG A 319 -11.86 18.05 -20.22
C ARG A 319 -10.82 18.42 -19.17
N ASN A 320 -9.54 18.28 -19.53
CA ASN A 320 -8.38 18.69 -18.74
C ASN A 320 -8.29 18.05 -17.34
N ALA A 321 -9.02 16.97 -17.06
CA ALA A 321 -8.90 16.21 -15.82
C ALA A 321 -8.44 14.77 -16.11
N TYR A 322 -7.44 14.31 -15.38
CA TYR A 322 -6.73 13.05 -15.63
C TYR A 322 -6.52 12.28 -14.34
N ALA A 323 -6.28 10.98 -14.41
CA ALA A 323 -5.71 10.23 -13.29
C ALA A 323 -4.58 9.31 -13.75
N SER A 324 -3.64 9.05 -12.84
CA SER A 324 -2.50 8.14 -13.08
C SER A 324 -2.27 7.21 -11.90
N GLY A 325 -1.48 6.18 -12.13
CA GLY A 325 -1.15 5.16 -11.15
C GLY A 325 -2.38 4.40 -10.64
N TRP A 326 -2.38 4.02 -9.37
CA TRP A 326 -3.46 3.22 -8.79
C TRP A 326 -4.81 3.95 -8.77
N ALA A 327 -4.82 5.28 -8.80
CA ALA A 327 -6.07 6.04 -8.93
C ALA A 327 -6.79 5.73 -10.27
N SER A 328 -6.05 5.42 -11.33
CA SER A 328 -6.58 5.11 -12.67
C SER A 328 -6.61 3.61 -12.98
N THR A 329 -5.68 2.82 -12.42
CA THR A 329 -5.47 1.40 -12.79
C THR A 329 -5.88 0.40 -11.72
N GLY A 330 -6.27 0.90 -10.53
CA GLY A 330 -6.47 0.10 -9.33
C GLY A 330 -5.15 -0.36 -8.69
N ALA A 331 -5.23 -0.95 -7.50
CA ALA A 331 -4.07 -1.31 -6.68
C ALA A 331 -3.34 -2.58 -7.17
N LYS A 332 -2.80 -2.52 -8.38
CA LYS A 332 -2.11 -3.61 -9.07
C LYS A 332 -0.78 -3.14 -9.65
N GLY A 333 0.14 -4.07 -9.83
CA GLY A 333 1.45 -3.80 -10.42
C GLY A 333 2.50 -3.31 -9.41
N VAL A 334 3.71 -3.11 -9.92
CA VAL A 334 4.89 -2.63 -9.18
C VAL A 334 5.19 -1.18 -9.55
N LEU A 335 6.13 -0.55 -8.84
CA LEU A 335 6.52 0.85 -9.10
C LEU A 335 6.87 1.13 -10.57
N ALA A 336 7.51 0.19 -11.25
CA ALA A 336 7.85 0.33 -12.67
C ALA A 336 6.60 0.45 -13.58
N SER A 337 5.55 -0.34 -13.34
CA SER A 337 4.30 -0.23 -14.12
C SER A 337 3.55 1.05 -13.81
N THR A 338 3.60 1.53 -12.56
CA THR A 338 3.02 2.83 -12.17
C THR A 338 3.74 3.97 -12.88
N MET A 339 5.07 3.91 -12.98
CA MET A 339 5.89 4.89 -13.69
C MET A 339 5.57 4.93 -15.19
N MET A 340 5.47 3.77 -15.85
CA MET A 340 5.11 3.71 -17.28
C MET A 340 3.73 4.32 -17.53
N ASN A 341 2.73 3.95 -16.71
CA ASN A 341 1.40 4.55 -16.80
C ASN A 341 1.43 6.07 -16.61
N ALA A 342 2.24 6.60 -15.68
CA ALA A 342 2.36 8.04 -15.50
C ALA A 342 2.93 8.75 -16.74
N TYR A 343 3.87 8.13 -17.46
CA TYR A 343 4.39 8.67 -18.73
C TYR A 343 3.32 8.66 -19.83
N ASP A 344 2.58 7.56 -19.98
CA ASP A 344 1.50 7.49 -20.97
C ASP A 344 0.42 8.57 -20.72
N VAL A 345 0.11 8.84 -19.46
CA VAL A 345 -0.85 9.89 -19.06
C VAL A 345 -0.26 11.28 -19.31
N ALA A 346 1.02 11.50 -19.06
CA ALA A 346 1.69 12.77 -19.37
C ALA A 346 1.67 13.06 -20.88
N ASP A 347 1.97 12.07 -21.72
CA ASP A 347 1.87 12.19 -23.19
C ASP A 347 0.44 12.51 -23.63
N THR A 348 -0.55 11.93 -22.95
CA THR A 348 -1.96 12.22 -23.19
C THR A 348 -2.31 13.67 -22.86
N ILE A 349 -1.85 14.19 -21.72
CA ILE A 349 -2.07 15.60 -21.32
C ILE A 349 -1.45 16.54 -22.35
N ILE A 350 -0.22 16.26 -22.80
CA ILE A 350 0.48 17.09 -23.79
C ILE A 350 -0.26 17.05 -25.13
N ALA A 351 -0.74 15.88 -25.58
CA ALA A 351 -1.50 15.76 -26.81
C ALA A 351 -2.81 16.56 -26.75
N ASP A 352 -3.58 16.42 -25.65
CA ASP A 352 -4.83 17.17 -25.45
C ASP A 352 -4.59 18.69 -25.44
N TRP A 353 -3.49 19.13 -24.83
CA TRP A 353 -3.11 20.53 -24.80
C TRP A 353 -2.79 21.07 -26.20
N MET A 354 -2.06 20.31 -27.01
CA MET A 354 -1.69 20.69 -28.38
C MET A 354 -2.88 20.70 -29.34
N ASP A 355 -3.78 19.71 -29.22
CA ASP A 355 -5.01 19.61 -30.02
C ASP A 355 -6.07 20.65 -29.61
N GLY A 356 -5.93 21.22 -28.41
CA GLY A 356 -6.87 22.11 -27.72
C GLY A 356 -7.03 23.53 -28.29
N GLY A 357 -6.49 23.81 -29.48
CA GLY A 357 -6.80 25.02 -30.26
C GLY A 357 -8.10 24.94 -31.08
N GLU A 358 -8.55 23.75 -31.50
CA GLU A 358 -9.66 23.62 -32.46
C GLU A 358 -10.82 22.67 -32.08
N ASN A 359 -10.66 21.76 -31.11
CA ASN A 359 -11.73 20.82 -30.72
C ASN A 359 -12.52 21.24 -29.47
N ALA A 360 -12.98 22.51 -29.46
CA ALA A 360 -13.76 23.13 -28.38
C ALA A 360 -15.26 22.70 -28.33
N ASN A 361 -15.58 21.44 -28.65
CA ASN A 361 -16.95 20.90 -28.57
C ASN A 361 -17.03 19.58 -27.78
N GLY A 362 -16.12 19.36 -26.82
CA GLY A 362 -16.43 18.44 -25.74
C GLY A 362 -17.57 19.06 -24.93
N ASN A 363 -18.74 18.40 -24.90
CA ASN A 363 -19.89 18.86 -24.12
C ASN A 363 -19.39 19.29 -22.73
N ASN A 364 -19.66 20.54 -22.35
CA ASN A 364 -19.64 20.97 -20.97
C ASN A 364 -20.66 20.08 -20.26
N ALA A 365 -20.24 18.91 -19.79
CA ALA A 365 -21.09 18.07 -18.97
C ALA A 365 -21.51 18.97 -17.80
N GLU A 366 -22.82 19.13 -17.61
CA GLU A 366 -23.44 20.02 -16.62
C GLU A 366 -22.94 19.76 -15.17
N ASP A 367 -22.18 18.68 -14.96
CA ASP A 367 -21.62 18.22 -13.68
C ASP A 367 -20.23 18.79 -13.32
N LEU A 368 -19.62 19.64 -14.15
CA LEU A 368 -18.24 20.09 -13.95
C LEU A 368 -18.12 21.59 -13.69
N LEU A 369 -17.40 21.92 -12.61
CA LEU A 369 -16.89 23.26 -12.38
C LEU A 369 -15.87 23.59 -13.50
N PRO A 370 -15.99 24.75 -14.17
CA PRO A 370 -15.05 25.11 -15.21
C PRO A 370 -13.66 25.26 -14.60
N LEU A 371 -12.67 24.59 -15.21
CA LEU A 371 -11.27 24.87 -14.90
C LEU A 371 -10.95 26.32 -15.22
N GLY A 372 -10.02 26.91 -14.46
CA GLY A 372 -9.56 28.28 -14.68
C GLY A 372 -9.15 28.46 -16.15
N ALA A 373 -9.86 29.33 -16.88
CA ALA A 373 -9.57 29.56 -18.29
C ALA A 373 -8.22 30.27 -18.49
N SER A 374 -7.77 31.04 -17.49
CA SER A 374 -6.49 31.76 -17.47
C SER A 374 -6.07 32.06 -16.02
N PRO A 375 -5.74 31.04 -15.21
CA PRO A 375 -5.23 31.27 -13.86
C PRO A 375 -3.86 31.94 -13.93
N GLU A 376 -3.55 32.79 -12.96
CA GLU A 376 -2.20 33.33 -12.81
C GLU A 376 -1.25 32.18 -12.42
N LEU A 377 -0.10 32.06 -13.11
CA LEU A 377 0.82 30.93 -12.98
C LEU A 377 1.27 30.66 -11.53
N ASP A 378 1.47 31.73 -10.77
CA ASP A 378 1.95 31.67 -9.39
C ASP A 378 0.83 31.66 -8.35
N GLU A 379 -0.43 31.86 -8.76
CA GLU A 379 -1.56 31.80 -7.85
C GLU A 379 -1.76 30.37 -7.34
N VAL A 380 -2.15 30.26 -6.06
CA VAL A 380 -2.51 29.00 -5.42
C VAL A 380 -3.84 29.21 -4.70
N PRO A 381 -4.62 28.14 -4.47
CA PRO A 381 -5.89 28.23 -3.75
C PRO A 381 -5.79 29.08 -2.48
N LYS A 382 -6.81 29.90 -2.23
CA LYS A 382 -6.86 30.82 -1.09
C LYS A 382 -6.64 30.09 0.24
N GLU A 383 -7.21 28.90 0.39
CA GLU A 383 -7.08 28.04 1.56
C GLU A 383 -5.62 27.65 1.78
N VAL A 384 -4.87 27.33 0.70
CA VAL A 384 -3.45 27.01 0.77
C VAL A 384 -2.64 28.25 1.18
N CYS A 385 -2.97 29.44 0.66
CA CYS A 385 -2.35 30.70 1.08
C CYS A 385 -2.58 31.00 2.57
N GLU A 386 -3.79 30.77 3.07
CA GLU A 386 -4.14 30.90 4.49
C GLU A 386 -3.38 29.87 5.33
N GLY A 387 -3.37 28.60 4.91
CA GLY A 387 -2.65 27.54 5.58
C GLY A 387 -1.14 27.71 5.61
N LEU A 388 -0.54 28.37 4.61
CA LEU A 388 0.87 28.78 4.66
C LEU A 388 1.12 29.84 5.73
N ARG A 389 0.26 30.87 5.81
CA ARG A 389 0.35 31.93 6.84
C ARG A 389 0.16 31.39 8.25
N GLU A 390 -0.65 30.35 8.40
CA GLU A 390 -0.93 29.70 9.69
C GLU A 390 0.06 28.57 10.04
N GLY A 391 1.02 28.25 9.15
CA GLY A 391 1.96 27.15 9.35
C GLY A 391 1.30 25.76 9.37
N LEU A 392 0.17 25.61 8.68
CA LEU A 392 -0.55 24.35 8.47
C LEU A 392 -0.08 23.60 7.22
N VAL A 393 0.39 24.33 6.21
CA VAL A 393 0.92 23.77 4.96
C VAL A 393 2.41 23.57 5.06
N THR A 394 2.90 22.40 4.65
CA THR A 394 4.33 22.06 4.64
C THR A 394 4.90 22.25 3.24
N GLN A 395 5.88 23.13 3.07
CA GLN A 395 6.56 23.28 1.79
C GLN A 395 7.69 22.25 1.62
N TYR A 396 8.25 22.16 0.42
CA TYR A 396 9.31 21.18 0.15
C TYR A 396 10.58 21.44 0.98
N ALA A 397 10.93 22.71 1.21
CA ALA A 397 12.05 23.07 2.08
C ALA A 397 11.83 22.58 3.53
N ASP A 398 10.61 22.66 4.05
CA ASP A 398 10.27 22.13 5.38
C ASP A 398 10.39 20.60 5.41
N TRP A 399 9.96 19.94 4.34
CA TRP A 399 10.15 18.50 4.19
C TRP A 399 11.64 18.12 4.21
N LYS A 400 12.51 18.83 3.47
CA LYS A 400 13.96 18.57 3.47
C LYS A 400 14.60 18.78 4.85
N ARG A 401 14.10 19.76 5.62
CA ARG A 401 14.52 19.96 7.02
C ARG A 401 14.14 18.77 7.90
N ILE A 402 12.90 18.28 7.78
CA ILE A 402 12.44 17.07 8.48
C ILE A 402 13.31 15.87 8.10
N ASP A 403 13.50 15.65 6.79
CA ASP A 403 14.27 14.56 6.23
C ASP A 403 15.70 14.51 6.80
N ALA A 404 16.39 15.66 6.79
CA ALA A 404 17.75 15.79 7.32
C ALA A 404 17.82 15.51 8.83
N GLU A 405 16.83 15.96 9.60
CA GLU A 405 16.78 15.73 11.04
C GLU A 405 16.49 14.25 11.37
N GLU A 406 15.60 13.58 10.63
CA GLU A 406 15.34 12.15 10.79
C GLU A 406 16.58 11.30 10.50
N ILE A 407 17.35 11.65 9.45
CA ILE A 407 18.62 10.99 9.11
C ILE A 407 19.65 11.20 10.22
N LYS A 408 19.85 12.45 10.66
CA LYS A 408 20.78 12.79 11.74
C LYS A 408 20.47 12.03 13.05
N ARG A 409 19.18 11.88 13.38
CA ARG A 409 18.75 11.06 14.53
C ARG A 409 19.06 9.58 14.34
N GLY A 410 18.83 9.06 13.14
CA GLY A 410 19.24 7.72 12.74
C GLY A 410 20.73 7.50 12.96
N GLU A 411 21.59 8.39 12.47
CA GLU A 411 23.04 8.31 12.62
C GLU A 411 23.48 8.24 14.09
N MET A 412 22.89 9.06 14.97
CA MET A 412 23.16 9.03 16.41
C MET A 412 22.77 7.70 17.07
N LEU A 413 21.79 6.99 16.50
CA LEU A 413 21.30 5.69 16.97
C LEU A 413 21.95 4.50 16.23
N GLY A 414 22.83 4.76 15.25
CA GLY A 414 23.44 3.72 14.41
C GLY A 414 22.49 3.09 13.39
N LYS A 415 21.50 3.87 12.90
CA LYS A 415 20.46 3.46 11.96
C LYS A 415 20.46 4.36 10.73
N GLU A 416 19.81 3.92 9.66
CA GLU A 416 19.65 4.75 8.45
C GLU A 416 18.84 6.04 8.69
N ARG A 417 17.81 5.97 9.55
CA ARG A 417 16.87 7.06 9.84
C ARG A 417 16.10 6.74 11.13
N GLU A 418 15.70 7.77 11.86
CA GLU A 418 14.68 7.66 12.92
C GLU A 418 13.53 8.64 12.64
N ARG A 419 12.35 8.09 12.32
CA ARG A 419 11.19 8.86 11.87
C ARG A 419 10.56 9.70 12.98
N MET A 420 10.13 10.90 12.62
CA MET A 420 9.35 11.75 13.50
C MET A 420 7.86 11.49 13.34
N GLY A 421 7.15 11.47 14.48
CA GLY A 421 5.69 11.46 14.48
C GLY A 421 5.16 12.79 13.95
N TRP A 422 3.88 12.85 13.56
CA TRP A 422 3.27 14.08 13.04
C TRP A 422 3.48 15.29 13.96
N SER A 423 3.12 15.16 15.24
CA SER A 423 3.22 16.24 16.22
C SER A 423 4.66 16.72 16.41
N GLU A 424 5.61 15.79 16.36
CA GLU A 424 7.03 16.07 16.51
C GLU A 424 7.60 16.79 15.27
N ALA A 425 7.33 16.26 14.07
CA ALA A 425 7.73 16.88 12.81
C ALA A 425 7.16 18.31 12.69
N ARG A 426 5.90 18.50 13.06
CA ARG A 426 5.27 19.82 13.08
C ARG A 426 5.95 20.78 14.07
N ALA A 427 6.20 20.32 15.29
CA ALA A 427 6.89 21.13 16.29
C ALA A 427 8.33 21.48 15.86
N PHE A 428 9.01 20.59 15.15
CA PHE A 428 10.35 20.81 14.60
C PHE A 428 10.36 21.91 13.54
N VAL A 429 9.43 21.87 12.58
CA VAL A 429 9.35 22.87 11.51
C VAL A 429 9.02 24.26 12.06
N VAL A 430 8.07 24.36 13.00
CA VAL A 430 7.62 25.64 13.59
C VAL A 430 8.69 26.31 14.46
N LYS A 431 9.62 25.54 15.05
CA LYS A 431 10.62 26.08 16.00
C LYS A 431 11.83 26.74 15.35
N MET A 432 12.09 26.54 14.06
CA MET A 432 13.17 27.28 13.38
C MET A 432 12.56 28.28 12.39
N PRO A 433 12.83 29.58 12.56
CA PRO A 433 12.41 30.62 11.61
C PRO A 433 13.10 30.51 10.26
#